data_AF-A0A7Y5DVB1-F1
#
_entry.id   AF-A0A7Y5DVB1-F1
#
_cell.length_a   1.000
_cell.length_b   1.000
_cell.length_c   1.000
_cell.angle_alpha   90.00
_cell.angle_beta   90.00
_cell.angle_gamma   90.00
#
_symmetry.space_group_name_H-M   'P 1'
#
loop_
_entity.id
_entity.type
_entity.pdbx_description
1 polymer ?
#
loop_
_entity_poly.entity_id
_entity_poly.type
_entity_poly.pdbx_seq_one_letter_code
_entity_poly.pdbx_strand_id
1 'polypeptide(L)'
;MKPAFRSFLVAGERRRAAFVADLSAPAPEVDVDFHYALAQDAPPGWVSLGPAPWMQRPLRLGHLSSRLPNMPLLLPFGRKPRTGFRELTTADPRMSRLWGRFSVDVPVAMERDAKLVGERIFGRPDAGYRVFIMEDGDRYAIRAMCIFAVKDSVGYVIELLHDRTLEGMRDGSHVLGLALRAMSDAGATVARATSLARSGTMPLFLRHAFVGARADAHVIVRAVDPALADLVTNRERWYLSYLDLEDPG
;
A
#
# COMPACT_ATOMS: atom_id res chain seq x y z
N MET A 1 -22.19 6.78 12.08
CA MET A 1 -21.33 5.95 12.95
C MET A 1 -19.90 6.43 12.69
N LYS A 2 -19.25 7.13 13.62
CA LYS A 2 -17.86 7.62 13.44
C LYS A 2 -16.91 6.43 13.61
N PRO A 3 -15.95 6.16 12.69
CA PRO A 3 -15.00 5.08 12.88
C PRO A 3 -14.08 5.42 14.05
N ALA A 4 -14.04 4.54 15.04
CA ALA A 4 -13.10 4.63 16.15
C ALA A 4 -11.76 4.05 15.70
N PHE A 5 -10.74 4.89 15.53
CA PHE A 5 -9.38 4.45 15.26
C PHE A 5 -8.74 3.92 16.53
N ARG A 6 -8.46 2.61 16.57
CA ARG A 6 -7.64 1.96 17.60
C ARG A 6 -6.42 1.36 16.92
N SER A 7 -5.24 1.91 17.20
CA SER A 7 -3.94 1.33 16.85
C SER A 7 -3.54 0.28 17.90
N PHE A 8 -3.12 -0.90 17.43
CA PHE A 8 -2.64 -2.01 18.25
C PHE A 8 -1.18 -2.37 17.90
N LEU A 9 -0.56 -3.22 18.73
CA LEU A 9 0.84 -3.16 19.18
C LEU A 9 1.42 -4.59 19.32
N VAL A 10 2.67 -4.87 18.88
CA VAL A 10 3.52 -6.01 19.38
C VAL A 10 5.03 -5.65 19.36
N ALA A 11 5.78 -6.23 20.32
CA ALA A 11 7.08 -5.84 20.87
C ALA A 11 8.36 -5.99 20.01
N GLY A 12 9.32 -5.09 20.28
CA GLY A 12 10.75 -5.14 19.89
C GLY A 12 11.28 -3.81 19.33
N GLU A 13 11.43 -2.77 20.17
CA GLU A 13 11.82 -1.37 19.82
C GLU A 13 11.26 -0.86 18.48
N ARG A 14 9.96 -1.08 18.24
CA ARG A 14 9.25 -0.58 17.06
C ARG A 14 8.49 0.69 17.40
N ARG A 15 8.77 1.74 16.63
CA ARG A 15 8.17 3.08 16.75
C ARG A 15 6.76 3.09 16.16
N ARG A 16 5.80 3.76 16.80
CA ARG A 16 4.36 3.73 16.47
C ARG A 16 3.92 4.97 15.70
N ALA A 17 3.18 4.76 14.62
CA ALA A 17 2.56 5.80 13.82
C ALA A 17 1.04 5.79 13.99
N ALA A 18 0.40 6.96 14.00
CA ALA A 18 -1.05 7.08 13.78
C ALA A 18 -1.36 7.99 12.59
N PHE A 19 -2.26 7.52 11.73
CA PHE A 19 -2.90 8.38 10.74
C PHE A 19 -3.97 9.26 11.42
N VAL A 20 -4.04 10.53 11.02
CA VAL A 20 -5.02 11.50 11.53
C VAL A 20 -5.92 11.96 10.37
N ALA A 21 -7.15 11.45 10.34
CA ALA A 21 -8.12 11.80 9.30
C ALA A 21 -8.73 13.21 9.48
N ASP A 22 -8.86 13.68 10.73
CA ASP A 22 -9.41 14.99 11.08
C ASP A 22 -8.38 15.81 11.86
N LEU A 23 -7.78 16.79 11.18
CA LEU A 23 -6.76 17.67 11.76
C LEU A 23 -7.33 18.69 12.76
N SER A 24 -8.66 18.84 12.80
CA SER A 24 -9.34 19.76 13.71
C SER A 24 -9.74 19.12 15.05
N ALA A 25 -9.78 17.78 15.10
CA ALA A 25 -10.01 17.05 16.33
C ALA A 25 -8.73 17.04 17.20
N PRO A 26 -8.87 17.12 18.54
CA PRO A 26 -7.73 16.83 19.41
C PRO A 26 -7.23 15.43 19.09
N ALA A 27 -5.91 15.30 18.87
CA ALA A 27 -5.30 14.01 18.58
C ALA A 27 -5.68 13.02 19.68
N PRO A 28 -6.11 11.80 19.34
CA PRO A 28 -6.48 10.81 20.34
C PRO A 28 -5.28 10.56 21.26
N GLU A 29 -5.52 10.41 22.58
CA GLU A 29 -4.51 10.00 23.57
C GLU A 29 -4.07 8.56 23.30
N VAL A 30 -3.34 8.37 22.22
CA VAL A 30 -2.65 7.13 21.90
C VAL A 30 -1.18 7.43 22.06
N ASP A 31 -0.50 6.56 22.80
CA ASP A 31 0.95 6.52 22.92
C ASP A 31 1.55 6.19 21.54
N VAL A 32 1.75 7.23 20.72
CA VAL A 32 2.33 7.18 19.38
C VAL A 32 3.49 8.17 19.28
N ASP A 33 4.47 7.80 18.48
CA ASP A 33 5.71 8.56 18.32
C ASP A 33 5.54 9.73 17.33
N PHE A 34 4.61 9.58 16.38
CA PHE A 34 4.29 10.61 15.39
C PHE A 34 2.90 10.41 14.77
N HIS A 35 2.38 11.50 14.22
CA HIS A 35 1.18 11.55 13.41
C HIS A 35 1.50 11.83 11.95
N TYR A 36 0.66 11.33 11.04
CA TYR A 36 0.69 11.72 9.63
C TYR A 36 -0.71 11.82 9.03
N ALA A 37 -0.84 12.60 7.96
CA ALA A 37 -2.10 12.80 7.26
C ALA A 37 -1.86 13.21 5.80
N LEU A 38 -2.94 13.28 5.02
CA LEU A 38 -2.98 13.93 3.71
C LEU A 38 -3.70 15.27 3.81
N ALA A 39 -3.07 16.35 3.39
CA ALA A 39 -3.67 17.69 3.37
C ALA A 39 -3.09 18.54 2.25
N GLN A 40 -3.83 19.54 1.77
CA GLN A 40 -3.29 20.51 0.79
C GLN A 40 -2.17 21.35 1.42
N ASP A 41 -2.39 21.81 2.65
CA ASP A 41 -1.46 22.63 3.42
C ASP A 41 -1.16 22.01 4.79
N ALA A 42 0.05 22.23 5.30
CA ALA A 42 0.45 21.78 6.62
C ALA A 42 -0.03 22.78 7.69
N PRO A 43 -0.84 22.36 8.68
CA PRO A 43 -1.22 23.24 9.78
C PRO A 43 -0.04 23.52 10.72
N PRO A 44 -0.13 24.52 11.63
CA PRO A 44 0.93 24.83 12.58
C PRO A 44 1.39 23.60 13.37
N GLY A 45 2.70 23.41 13.47
CA GLY A 45 3.31 22.25 14.14
C GLY A 45 3.40 20.98 13.29
N TRP A 46 2.96 21.02 12.03
CA TRP A 46 3.13 19.94 11.06
C TRP A 46 4.15 20.32 9.99
N VAL A 47 4.80 19.31 9.42
CA VAL A 47 5.79 19.44 8.36
C VAL A 47 5.26 18.74 7.11
N SER A 48 5.25 19.45 5.99
CA SER A 48 4.95 18.85 4.68
C SER A 48 6.16 18.06 4.18
N LEU A 49 5.95 16.77 3.94
CA LEU A 49 6.89 15.92 3.20
C LEU A 49 6.74 16.08 1.68
N GLY A 50 5.87 16.97 1.21
CA GLY A 50 5.58 17.19 -0.21
C GLY A 50 4.43 16.31 -0.74
N PRO A 51 4.19 16.34 -2.07
CA PRO A 51 3.00 15.73 -2.68
C PRO A 51 2.83 14.25 -2.32
N ALA A 52 1.59 13.79 -2.22
CA ALA A 52 1.30 12.37 -2.06
C ALA A 52 1.88 11.57 -3.23
N PRO A 53 2.53 10.43 -2.98
CA PRO A 53 3.29 9.72 -4.00
C PRO A 53 2.37 8.79 -4.84
N TRP A 54 1.33 9.39 -5.41
CA TRP A 54 0.37 8.68 -6.25
C TRP A 54 1.02 8.20 -7.54
N MET A 55 0.66 6.99 -7.94
CA MET A 55 1.03 6.40 -9.20
C MET A 55 -0.20 5.88 -9.90
N GLN A 56 -0.17 5.88 -11.24
CA GLN A 56 -1.24 5.31 -12.04
C GLN A 56 -0.71 4.54 -13.24
N ARG A 57 -1.51 3.59 -13.71
CA ARG A 57 -1.25 2.79 -14.91
C ARG A 57 -2.57 2.53 -15.65
N PRO A 58 -2.72 2.95 -16.91
CA PRO A 58 -3.83 2.50 -17.74
C PRO A 58 -3.85 0.97 -17.87
N LEU A 59 -5.02 0.36 -17.67
CA LEU A 59 -5.24 -1.08 -17.87
C LEU A 59 -5.84 -1.38 -19.25
N ARG A 60 -6.54 -0.41 -19.84
CA ARG A 60 -7.22 -0.57 -21.13
C ARG A 60 -6.87 0.57 -22.09
N LEU A 61 -6.84 0.26 -23.38
CA LEU A 61 -6.51 1.20 -24.47
C LEU A 61 -7.49 2.37 -24.56
N GLY A 62 -8.77 2.16 -24.21
CA GLY A 62 -9.79 3.22 -24.21
C GLY A 62 -9.47 4.39 -23.28
N HIS A 63 -8.59 4.19 -22.29
CA HIS A 63 -8.12 5.26 -21.42
C HIS A 63 -7.11 6.20 -22.12
N LEU A 64 -6.41 5.73 -23.14
CA LEU A 64 -5.41 6.53 -23.88
C LEU A 64 -6.03 7.31 -25.04
N SER A 65 -7.15 6.83 -25.58
CA SER A 65 -7.86 7.47 -26.69
C SER A 65 -9.32 7.04 -26.72
N SER A 66 -10.23 8.01 -26.80
CA SER A 66 -11.66 7.77 -26.96
C SER A 66 -12.03 7.09 -28.30
N ARG A 67 -11.09 7.06 -29.26
CA ARG A 67 -11.28 6.47 -30.59
C ARG A 67 -10.86 5.00 -30.66
N LEU A 68 -10.13 4.50 -29.66
CA LEU A 68 -9.70 3.11 -29.63
C LEU A 68 -10.69 2.27 -28.82
N PRO A 69 -10.98 1.03 -29.25
CA PRO A 69 -11.84 0.15 -28.47
C PRO A 69 -11.23 -0.08 -27.09
N ASN A 70 -12.08 -0.29 -26.08
CA ASN A 70 -11.69 -0.49 -24.68
C ASN A 70 -11.07 -1.88 -24.44
N MET A 71 -10.09 -2.25 -25.26
CA MET A 71 -9.37 -3.52 -25.20
C MET A 71 -8.30 -3.45 -24.10
N PRO A 72 -7.99 -4.58 -23.44
CA PRO A 72 -6.86 -4.66 -22.52
C PRO A 72 -5.57 -4.20 -23.20
N LEU A 73 -4.78 -3.37 -22.52
CA LEU A 73 -3.50 -2.88 -23.03
C LEU A 73 -2.54 -4.07 -23.18
N LEU A 74 -1.98 -4.34 -24.36
CA LEU A 74 -1.09 -5.50 -24.62
C LEU A 74 0.32 -5.37 -23.97
N LEU A 75 0.39 -4.98 -22.71
CA LEU A 75 1.56 -5.19 -21.86
C LEU A 75 1.51 -6.61 -21.30
N PRO A 76 2.64 -7.21 -20.89
CA PRO A 76 2.65 -8.55 -20.32
C PRO A 76 1.94 -8.57 -18.96
N PHE A 77 0.61 -8.57 -18.98
CA PHE A 77 -0.23 -8.88 -17.83
C PHE A 77 0.14 -10.27 -17.33
N GLY A 78 0.03 -10.46 -16.01
CA GLY A 78 0.53 -11.63 -15.30
C GLY A 78 0.39 -12.92 -16.11
N ARG A 79 1.51 -13.62 -16.28
CA ARG A 79 1.52 -14.98 -16.82
C ARG A 79 0.58 -15.85 -15.99
N LYS A 80 0.21 -17.03 -16.51
CA LYS A 80 -0.55 -18.03 -15.74
C LYS A 80 0.02 -18.15 -14.31
N PRO A 81 -0.85 -18.31 -13.29
CA PRO A 81 -0.39 -18.51 -11.92
C PRO A 81 0.74 -19.55 -11.86
N ARG A 82 1.84 -19.18 -11.18
CA ARG A 82 2.97 -20.09 -10.92
C ARG A 82 2.64 -20.97 -9.72
N THR A 83 3.35 -22.09 -9.58
CA THR A 83 3.34 -22.89 -8.35
C THR A 83 3.64 -21.99 -7.15
N GLY A 84 2.86 -22.15 -6.07
CA GLY A 84 2.91 -21.30 -4.88
C GLY A 84 1.96 -20.11 -4.89
N PHE A 85 1.30 -19.81 -6.02
CA PHE A 85 0.25 -18.79 -6.05
C PHE A 85 -0.98 -19.22 -5.27
N ARG A 86 -1.51 -18.32 -4.42
CA ARG A 86 -2.81 -18.50 -3.75
C ARG A 86 -3.52 -17.16 -3.61
N GLU A 87 -4.84 -17.22 -3.62
CA GLU A 87 -5.69 -16.15 -3.10
C GLU A 87 -6.06 -16.48 -1.67
N LEU A 88 -5.89 -15.53 -0.76
CA LEU A 88 -6.28 -15.67 0.64
C LEU A 88 -7.68 -15.10 0.86
N THR A 89 -8.49 -15.85 1.59
CA THR A 89 -9.85 -15.44 2.00
C THR A 89 -9.92 -15.04 3.48
N THR A 90 -8.83 -15.21 4.23
CA THR A 90 -8.70 -14.82 5.64
C THR A 90 -7.29 -14.29 5.92
N ALA A 91 -7.14 -13.56 7.02
CA ALA A 91 -5.82 -13.13 7.50
C ALA A 91 -4.90 -14.33 7.78
N ASP A 92 -3.61 -14.15 7.50
CA ASP A 92 -2.60 -15.19 7.69
C ASP A 92 -1.46 -14.64 8.56
N PRO A 93 -1.10 -15.30 9.68
CA PRO A 93 0.01 -14.86 10.55
C PRO A 93 1.36 -14.71 9.82
N ARG A 94 1.56 -15.40 8.70
CA ARG A 94 2.77 -15.29 7.87
C ARG A 94 2.91 -13.91 7.22
N MET A 95 1.82 -13.12 7.12
CA MET A 95 1.87 -11.73 6.66
C MET A 95 2.73 -10.86 7.56
N SER A 96 2.60 -10.98 8.88
CA SER A 96 3.45 -10.25 9.84
C SER A 96 4.93 -10.57 9.65
N ARG A 97 5.24 -11.82 9.29
CA ARG A 97 6.63 -12.26 9.01
C ARG A 97 7.14 -11.66 7.71
N LEU A 98 6.31 -11.62 6.66
CA LEU A 98 6.66 -10.93 5.40
C LEU A 98 6.92 -9.45 5.64
N TRP A 99 6.05 -8.78 6.41
CA TRP A 99 6.25 -7.39 6.80
C TRP A 99 7.59 -7.18 7.48
N GLY A 100 7.92 -7.96 8.51
CA GLY A 100 9.18 -7.84 9.22
C GLY A 100 10.43 -8.00 8.33
N ARG A 101 10.35 -8.83 7.28
CA ARG A 101 11.43 -8.97 6.29
C ARG A 101 11.47 -7.83 5.28
N PHE A 102 10.31 -7.33 4.86
CA PHE A 102 10.21 -6.19 3.95
C PHE A 102 10.69 -4.89 4.59
N SER A 103 10.32 -4.67 5.86
CA SER A 103 10.50 -3.41 6.58
C SER A 103 11.87 -3.25 7.24
N VAL A 104 12.80 -4.19 7.07
CA VAL A 104 14.11 -4.16 7.77
C VAL A 104 14.90 -2.87 7.51
N ASP A 105 14.79 -2.31 6.30
CA ASP A 105 15.43 -1.05 5.90
C ASP A 105 14.41 0.09 5.73
N VAL A 106 13.27 0.02 6.42
CA VAL A 106 12.22 1.05 6.37
C VAL A 106 12.19 1.76 7.72
N PRO A 107 12.83 2.94 7.84
CA PRO A 107 12.95 3.60 9.13
C PRO A 107 11.62 4.14 9.67
N VAL A 108 10.69 4.53 8.79
CA VAL A 108 9.39 5.09 9.16
C VAL A 108 8.28 4.44 8.37
N ALA A 109 7.36 3.77 9.05
CA ALA A 109 6.14 3.18 8.48
C ALA A 109 5.13 2.90 9.58
N MET A 110 3.86 2.71 9.21
CA MET A 110 2.89 2.08 10.12
C MET A 110 3.09 0.56 10.11
N GLU A 111 3.04 -0.07 11.28
CA GLU A 111 3.23 -1.52 11.41
C GLU A 111 2.16 -2.31 10.64
N ARG A 112 2.56 -3.39 9.95
CA ARG A 112 1.64 -4.31 9.28
C ARG A 112 1.69 -5.68 9.95
N ASP A 113 0.75 -5.92 10.84
CA ASP A 113 0.53 -7.26 11.37
C ASP A 113 -0.72 -7.90 10.76
N ALA A 114 -0.83 -9.22 10.91
CA ALA A 114 -1.97 -9.98 10.44
C ALA A 114 -3.29 -9.53 11.10
N LYS A 115 -3.24 -8.94 12.30
CA LYS A 115 -4.41 -8.42 13.00
C LYS A 115 -4.96 -7.18 12.29
N LEU A 116 -4.11 -6.19 12.02
CA LEU A 116 -4.45 -4.98 11.28
C LEU A 116 -4.98 -5.31 9.89
N VAL A 117 -4.31 -6.22 9.17
CA VAL A 117 -4.78 -6.69 7.87
C VAL A 117 -6.12 -7.42 8.01
N GLY A 118 -6.26 -8.27 9.02
CA GLY A 118 -7.52 -8.92 9.38
C GLY A 118 -8.66 -7.93 9.55
N GLU A 119 -8.47 -6.90 10.37
CA GLU A 119 -9.48 -5.89 10.67
C GLU A 119 -9.80 -5.00 9.46
N ARG A 120 -8.79 -4.46 8.77
CA ARG A 120 -9.00 -3.49 7.68
C ARG A 120 -9.39 -4.11 6.35
N ILE A 121 -8.93 -5.34 6.07
CA ILE A 121 -9.10 -5.99 4.77
C ILE A 121 -10.17 -7.08 4.85
N PHE A 122 -10.01 -8.05 5.75
CA PHE A 122 -10.94 -9.18 5.84
C PHE A 122 -12.19 -8.88 6.68
N GLY A 123 -12.13 -7.92 7.59
CA GLY A 123 -13.25 -7.43 8.39
C GLY A 123 -14.22 -6.52 7.62
N ARG A 124 -13.93 -6.21 6.36
CA ARG A 124 -14.74 -5.36 5.47
C ARG A 124 -15.10 -6.13 4.18
N PRO A 125 -15.91 -7.21 4.27
CA PRO A 125 -16.20 -8.04 3.10
C PRO A 125 -16.84 -7.27 1.94
N ASP A 126 -17.62 -6.24 2.23
CA ASP A 126 -18.29 -5.41 1.21
C ASP A 126 -17.35 -4.48 0.45
N ALA A 127 -16.11 -4.28 0.92
CA ALA A 127 -15.12 -3.43 0.26
C ALA A 127 -14.46 -4.08 -0.96
N GLY A 128 -14.72 -5.38 -1.21
CA GLY A 128 -14.25 -6.08 -2.40
C GLY A 128 -12.73 -6.30 -2.45
N TYR A 129 -12.06 -6.31 -1.29
CA TYR A 129 -10.64 -6.57 -1.22
C TYR A 129 -10.31 -8.02 -1.59
N ARG A 130 -9.20 -8.19 -2.32
CA ARG A 130 -8.63 -9.47 -2.71
C ARG A 130 -7.15 -9.50 -2.35
N VAL A 131 -6.68 -10.65 -1.88
CA VAL A 131 -5.30 -10.81 -1.40
C VAL A 131 -4.63 -11.93 -2.16
N PHE A 132 -3.70 -11.56 -3.05
CA PHE A 132 -2.88 -12.51 -3.79
C PHE A 132 -1.54 -12.70 -3.11
N ILE A 133 -1.12 -13.94 -2.95
CA ILE A 133 0.17 -14.29 -2.36
C ILE A 133 0.99 -15.21 -3.27
N MET A 134 2.29 -15.20 -3.03
CA MET A 134 3.22 -16.22 -3.46
C MET A 134 3.85 -16.88 -2.24
N GLU A 135 3.67 -18.18 -2.12
CA GLU A 135 4.34 -18.99 -1.11
C GLU A 135 5.73 -19.41 -1.62
N ASP A 136 6.64 -19.63 -0.66
CA ASP A 136 7.85 -20.40 -0.93
C ASP A 136 7.50 -21.87 -1.20
N GLY A 137 8.36 -22.62 -1.90
CA GLY A 137 8.09 -23.98 -2.39
C GLY A 137 7.55 -24.95 -1.33
N ASP A 138 8.00 -24.79 -0.07
CA ASP A 138 7.60 -25.61 1.07
C ASP A 138 6.40 -25.04 1.86
N ARG A 139 5.79 -23.95 1.39
CA ARG A 139 4.61 -23.27 1.96
C ARG A 139 4.78 -22.71 3.38
N TYR A 140 5.97 -22.72 3.96
CA TYR A 140 6.19 -22.18 5.31
C TYR A 140 6.25 -20.65 5.37
N ALA A 141 6.46 -19.98 4.24
CA ALA A 141 6.57 -18.53 4.16
C ALA A 141 5.80 -17.96 2.96
N ILE A 142 5.23 -16.77 3.15
CA ILE A 142 4.78 -15.91 2.07
C ILE A 142 5.99 -15.09 1.61
N ARG A 143 6.39 -15.21 0.33
CA ARG A 143 7.48 -14.43 -0.28
C ARG A 143 7.02 -13.12 -0.90
N ALA A 144 5.76 -13.04 -1.31
CA ALA A 144 5.15 -11.82 -1.84
C ALA A 144 3.66 -11.78 -1.61
N MET A 145 3.11 -10.57 -1.49
CA MET A 145 1.69 -10.32 -1.29
C MET A 145 1.27 -9.05 -2.04
N CYS A 146 0.12 -9.10 -2.69
CA CYS A 146 -0.56 -7.95 -3.27
C CYS A 146 -2.00 -7.92 -2.77
N ILE A 147 -2.37 -6.86 -2.05
CA ILE A 147 -3.75 -6.58 -1.65
C ILE A 147 -4.30 -5.57 -2.64
N PHE A 148 -5.49 -5.83 -3.16
CA PHE A 148 -6.11 -4.94 -4.12
C PHE A 148 -7.63 -4.92 -4.03
N ALA A 149 -8.24 -3.88 -4.58
CA ALA A 149 -9.69 -3.78 -4.77
C ALA A 149 -10.00 -3.14 -6.13
N VAL A 150 -11.23 -3.32 -6.60
CA VAL A 150 -11.77 -2.57 -7.74
C VAL A 150 -13.00 -1.83 -7.25
N LYS A 151 -13.00 -0.52 -7.42
CA LYS A 151 -14.13 0.34 -7.11
C LYS A 151 -14.45 1.17 -8.35
N ASP A 152 -15.70 1.09 -8.80
CA ASP A 152 -16.15 1.66 -10.07
C ASP A 152 -15.28 1.18 -11.24
N SER A 153 -14.57 2.09 -11.90
CA SER A 153 -13.65 1.81 -13.01
C SER A 153 -12.16 1.88 -12.62
N VAL A 154 -11.86 1.94 -11.32
CA VAL A 154 -10.50 2.10 -10.80
C VAL A 154 -10.09 0.88 -9.98
N GLY A 155 -8.97 0.27 -10.37
CA GLY A 155 -8.28 -0.73 -9.56
C GLY A 155 -7.31 -0.05 -8.61
N TYR A 156 -7.31 -0.44 -7.34
CA TYR A 156 -6.41 0.09 -6.32
C TYR A 156 -5.47 -1.00 -5.84
N VAL A 157 -4.16 -0.78 -5.99
CA VAL A 157 -3.14 -1.59 -5.30
C VAL A 157 -3.03 -1.05 -3.89
N ILE A 158 -3.68 -1.73 -2.95
CA ILE A 158 -3.79 -1.32 -1.55
C ILE A 158 -2.47 -1.50 -0.84
N GLU A 159 -1.85 -2.67 -1.02
CA GLU A 159 -0.59 -3.02 -0.39
C GLU A 159 0.21 -3.96 -1.30
N LEU A 160 1.52 -3.73 -1.41
CA LEU A 160 2.42 -4.62 -2.14
C LEU A 160 3.65 -4.88 -1.26
N LEU A 161 3.81 -6.12 -0.82
CA LEU A 161 4.96 -6.55 -0.01
C LEU A 161 5.67 -7.70 -0.72
N HIS A 162 6.99 -7.79 -0.53
CA HIS A 162 7.79 -8.90 -1.00
C HIS A 162 9.06 -9.06 -0.17
N ASP A 163 9.65 -10.25 -0.23
CA ASP A 163 11.00 -10.44 0.27
C ASP A 163 11.98 -9.60 -0.55
N ARG A 164 12.95 -8.97 0.11
CA ARG A 164 13.96 -8.11 -0.54
C ARG A 164 15.01 -8.90 -1.35
N THR A 165 14.82 -10.21 -1.49
CA THR A 165 15.64 -11.07 -2.35
C THR A 165 15.23 -10.92 -3.81
N LEU A 166 16.09 -11.39 -4.73
CA LEU A 166 15.75 -11.42 -6.16
C LEU A 166 14.52 -12.28 -6.47
N GLU A 167 14.36 -13.40 -5.76
CA GLU A 167 13.18 -14.25 -5.88
C GLU A 167 11.93 -13.56 -5.37
N GLY A 168 12.02 -12.90 -4.20
CA GLY A 168 10.92 -12.11 -3.65
C GLY A 168 10.47 -11.01 -4.59
N MET A 169 11.40 -10.27 -5.22
CA MET A 169 11.06 -9.27 -6.24
C MET A 169 10.38 -9.88 -7.48
N ARG A 170 10.83 -11.04 -7.96
CA ARG A 170 10.19 -11.76 -9.08
C ARG A 170 8.78 -12.20 -8.71
N ASP A 171 8.59 -12.66 -7.49
CA ASP A 171 7.30 -13.07 -6.93
C ASP A 171 6.36 -11.88 -6.72
N GLY A 172 6.87 -10.77 -6.19
CA GLY A 172 6.18 -9.47 -6.10
C GLY A 172 5.71 -8.98 -7.46
N SER A 173 6.61 -8.99 -8.45
CA SER A 173 6.26 -8.65 -9.84
C SER A 173 5.17 -9.56 -10.39
N HIS A 174 5.18 -10.85 -10.04
CA HIS A 174 4.19 -11.81 -10.56
C HIS A 174 2.81 -11.61 -9.92
N VAL A 175 2.73 -11.47 -8.59
CA VAL A 175 1.46 -11.23 -7.90
C VAL A 175 0.86 -9.88 -8.30
N LEU A 176 1.69 -8.85 -8.49
CA LEU A 176 1.23 -7.57 -9.04
C LEU A 176 0.67 -7.75 -10.46
N GLY A 177 1.38 -8.46 -11.34
CA GLY A 177 0.89 -8.72 -12.70
C GLY A 177 -0.45 -9.47 -12.74
N LEU A 178 -0.65 -10.44 -11.83
CA LEU A 178 -1.92 -11.15 -11.68
C LEU A 178 -3.02 -10.24 -11.12
N ALA A 179 -2.72 -9.40 -10.14
CA ALA A 179 -3.67 -8.44 -9.56
C ALA A 179 -4.15 -7.44 -10.62
N LEU A 180 -3.25 -6.87 -11.42
CA LEU A 180 -3.61 -5.93 -12.48
C LEU A 180 -4.47 -6.58 -13.57
N ARG A 181 -4.21 -7.85 -13.88
CA ARG A 181 -5.07 -8.63 -14.78
C ARG A 181 -6.47 -8.81 -14.17
N ALA A 182 -6.53 -9.24 -12.91
CA ALA A 182 -7.79 -9.40 -12.20
C ALA A 182 -8.61 -8.10 -12.11
N MET A 183 -7.95 -6.95 -11.91
CA MET A 183 -8.59 -5.63 -11.97
C MET A 183 -9.15 -5.33 -13.36
N SER A 184 -8.35 -5.57 -14.41
CA SER A 184 -8.78 -5.35 -15.79
C SER A 184 -9.97 -6.24 -16.15
N ASP A 185 -9.94 -7.52 -15.77
CA ASP A 185 -11.01 -8.48 -16.00
C ASP A 185 -12.29 -8.08 -15.26
N ALA A 186 -12.16 -7.45 -14.08
CA ALA A 186 -13.26 -6.87 -13.32
C ALA A 186 -13.76 -5.50 -13.82
N GLY A 187 -13.24 -5.00 -14.95
CA GLY A 187 -13.74 -3.77 -15.57
C GLY A 187 -12.92 -2.51 -15.32
N ALA A 188 -11.86 -2.57 -14.50
CA ALA A 188 -11.04 -1.40 -14.25
C ALA A 188 -10.34 -0.89 -15.52
N THR A 189 -10.40 0.42 -15.75
CA THR A 189 -9.72 1.10 -16.87
C THR A 189 -8.34 1.62 -16.48
N VAL A 190 -8.12 1.86 -15.18
CA VAL A 190 -6.87 2.36 -14.62
C VAL A 190 -6.58 1.67 -13.29
N ALA A 191 -5.31 1.39 -13.03
CA ALA A 191 -4.82 0.98 -11.72
C ALA A 191 -4.13 2.16 -11.04
N ARG A 192 -4.36 2.35 -9.74
CA ARG A 192 -3.69 3.32 -8.89
C ARG A 192 -2.88 2.62 -7.81
N ALA A 193 -1.74 3.21 -7.47
CA ALA A 193 -0.87 2.76 -6.38
C ALA A 193 -0.27 3.97 -5.66
N THR A 194 0.34 3.73 -4.51
CA THR A 194 1.13 4.70 -3.74
C THR A 194 2.53 4.14 -3.58
N SER A 195 3.55 4.90 -3.95
CA SER A 195 4.93 4.48 -3.72
C SER A 195 5.89 5.66 -3.72
N LEU A 196 6.62 5.83 -2.62
CA LEU A 196 7.72 6.80 -2.55
C LEU A 196 8.88 6.35 -3.42
N ALA A 197 9.66 7.30 -3.95
CA ALA A 197 10.76 7.03 -4.90
C ALA A 197 11.79 6.00 -4.39
N ARG A 198 12.04 5.96 -3.07
CA ARG A 198 12.98 5.02 -2.44
C ARG A 198 12.33 3.78 -1.81
N SER A 199 11.02 3.61 -2.00
CA SER A 199 10.32 2.41 -1.52
C SER A 199 10.84 1.16 -2.22
N GLY A 200 10.93 0.04 -1.48
CA GLY A 200 11.28 -1.26 -2.05
C GLY A 200 10.32 -1.73 -3.15
N THR A 201 9.09 -1.19 -3.19
CA THR A 201 8.08 -1.51 -4.21
C THR A 201 8.20 -0.70 -5.50
N MET A 202 8.91 0.44 -5.47
CA MET A 202 9.01 1.35 -6.62
C MET A 202 9.55 0.66 -7.89
N PRO A 203 10.61 -0.17 -7.84
CA PRO A 203 11.09 -0.90 -9.02
C PRO A 203 10.04 -1.82 -9.64
N LEU A 204 9.16 -2.41 -8.82
CA LEU A 204 8.09 -3.28 -9.31
C LEU A 204 6.99 -2.46 -10.01
N PHE A 205 6.62 -1.31 -9.45
CA PHE A 205 5.64 -0.42 -10.08
C PHE A 205 6.15 0.10 -11.43
N LEU A 206 7.39 0.56 -11.52
CA LEU A 206 7.98 1.02 -12.78
C LEU A 206 8.04 -0.12 -13.83
N ARG A 207 8.44 -1.33 -13.42
CA ARG A 207 8.42 -2.53 -14.28
C ARG A 207 7.03 -2.84 -14.84
N HIS A 208 5.99 -2.51 -14.09
CA HIS A 208 4.59 -2.65 -14.48
C HIS A 208 4.01 -1.38 -15.11
N ALA A 209 4.86 -0.48 -15.61
CA ALA A 209 4.48 0.74 -16.33
C ALA A 209 3.57 1.69 -15.53
N PHE A 210 3.67 1.66 -14.20
CA PHE A 210 3.12 2.75 -13.40
C PHE A 210 3.96 4.01 -13.60
N VAL A 211 3.26 5.14 -13.71
CA VAL A 211 3.86 6.47 -13.80
C VAL A 211 3.37 7.32 -12.64
N GLY A 212 4.15 8.33 -12.26
CA GLY A 212 3.74 9.30 -11.26
C GLY A 212 2.46 10.02 -11.69
N ALA A 213 1.52 10.16 -10.76
CA ALA A 213 0.32 10.97 -10.92
C ALA A 213 0.46 12.25 -10.10
N ARG A 214 -0.09 13.36 -10.60
CA ARG A 214 -0.14 14.59 -9.84
C ARG A 214 -1.03 14.40 -8.61
N ALA A 215 -0.59 14.90 -7.47
CA ALA A 215 -1.34 14.92 -6.23
C ALA A 215 -1.58 16.36 -5.82
N ASP A 216 -2.82 16.70 -5.50
CA ASP A 216 -3.14 18.00 -4.88
C ASP A 216 -2.95 17.95 -3.36
N ALA A 217 -3.01 16.74 -2.76
CA ALA A 217 -2.71 16.53 -1.36
C ALA A 217 -1.21 16.24 -1.15
N HIS A 218 -0.67 16.76 -0.05
CA HIS A 218 0.66 16.50 0.45
C HIS A 218 0.60 15.52 1.63
N VAL A 219 1.67 14.75 1.81
CA VAL A 219 1.88 13.99 3.04
C VAL A 219 2.40 14.97 4.08
N ILE A 220 1.66 15.14 5.17
CA ILE A 220 2.07 15.97 6.29
C ILE A 220 2.33 15.09 7.51
N VAL A 221 3.31 15.47 8.32
CA VAL A 221 3.73 14.71 9.50
C VAL A 221 3.93 15.63 10.69
N ARG A 222 3.76 15.07 11.88
CA ARG A 222 4.08 15.74 13.15
C ARG A 222 4.73 14.73 14.08
N ALA A 223 5.97 15.00 14.46
CA ALA A 223 6.62 14.24 15.52
C ALA A 223 5.95 14.58 16.87
N VAL A 224 5.58 13.56 17.63
CA VAL A 224 5.11 13.71 19.01
C VAL A 224 6.33 13.75 19.93
N ASP A 225 7.30 12.87 19.70
CA ASP A 225 8.62 12.91 20.33
C ASP A 225 9.58 13.80 19.50
N PRO A 226 10.05 14.94 20.04
CA PRO A 226 11.01 15.81 19.37
C PRO A 226 12.32 15.10 18.99
N ALA A 227 12.74 14.06 19.73
CA ALA A 227 13.95 13.30 19.41
C ALA A 227 13.85 12.54 18.06
N LEU A 228 12.62 12.38 17.55
CA LEU A 228 12.34 11.71 16.28
C LEU A 228 12.09 12.67 15.13
N ALA A 229 12.11 13.99 15.36
CA ALA A 229 11.77 14.99 14.35
C ALA A 229 12.57 14.80 13.05
N ASP A 230 13.89 14.71 13.12
CA ASP A 230 14.76 14.54 11.94
C ASP A 230 14.51 13.23 11.17
N LEU A 231 14.06 12.20 11.88
CA LEU A 231 13.71 10.92 11.26
C LEU A 231 12.36 11.03 10.53
N VAL A 232 11.35 11.56 11.22
CA VAL A 232 9.95 11.63 10.76
C VAL A 232 9.78 12.67 9.66
N THR A 233 10.49 13.79 9.70
CA THR A 233 10.40 14.85 8.67
C THR A 233 11.20 14.51 7.40
N ASN A 234 11.94 13.41 7.39
CA ASN A 234 12.69 12.97 6.21
C ASN A 234 11.85 12.02 5.34
N ARG A 235 11.25 12.56 4.27
CA ARG A 235 10.45 11.82 3.28
C ARG A 235 11.10 10.54 2.76
N GLU A 236 12.42 10.54 2.57
CA GLU A 236 13.15 9.41 1.99
C GLU A 236 13.20 8.19 2.92
N ARG A 237 12.85 8.37 4.19
CA ARG A 237 12.84 7.33 5.21
C ARG A 237 11.47 6.69 5.40
N TRP A 238 10.46 7.15 4.66
CA TRP A 238 9.10 6.64 4.76
C TRP A 238 8.82 5.49 3.80
N TYR A 239 7.97 4.58 4.27
CA TYR A 239 7.14 3.73 3.42
C TYR A 239 5.68 4.12 3.60
N LEU A 240 4.98 4.26 2.47
CA LEU A 240 3.56 4.55 2.42
C LEU A 240 2.89 3.66 1.37
N SER A 241 1.72 3.15 1.70
CA SER A 241 0.82 2.42 0.80
C SER A 241 -0.61 2.98 0.90
N TYR A 242 -1.53 2.53 0.05
CA TYR A 242 -2.93 2.93 0.16
C TYR A 242 -3.57 2.48 1.48
N LEU A 243 -3.02 1.44 2.10
CA LEU A 243 -3.46 1.00 3.43
C LEU A 243 -3.25 2.07 4.52
N ASP A 244 -2.33 3.02 4.31
CA ASP A 244 -2.06 4.13 5.23
C ASP A 244 -3.03 5.31 5.07
N LEU A 245 -3.62 5.48 3.88
CA LEU A 245 -4.19 6.76 3.46
C LEU A 245 -5.71 6.85 3.63
N GLU A 246 -6.31 5.86 4.31
CA GLU A 246 -7.76 5.65 4.41
C GLU A 246 -8.48 5.56 3.06
N ASP A 247 -9.76 5.16 3.11
CA ASP A 247 -10.49 4.51 2.02
C ASP A 247 -10.22 5.10 0.62
N PRO A 248 -10.02 4.28 -0.43
CA PRO A 248 -9.98 4.72 -1.83
C PRO A 248 -11.33 5.29 -2.36
N GLY A 249 -12.15 5.85 -1.47
CA GLY A 249 -13.41 6.55 -1.69
C GLY A 249 -14.54 6.05 -0.81
#